data_AF-A0AAN8SDK9-F1
#
_entry.id   AF-A0AAN8SDK9-F1
#
_cell.length_a   1.000
_cell.length_b   1.000
_cell.length_c   1.000
_cell.angle_alpha   90.00
_cell.angle_beta   90.00
_cell.angle_gamma   90.00
#
_symmetry.space_group_name_H-M   'P 1'
#
loop_
_entity.id
_entity.type
_entity.pdbx_description
1 polymer ?
#
loop_
_entity_poly.entity_id
_entity_poly.type
_entity_poly.pdbx_seq_one_letter_code
_entity_poly.pdbx_strand_id
1 'polypeptide(L)'
;MNCISVAFILVTLAIVVTSHPQKYSSKYDHIDIDSILKNDRVLQSHVNCILEKGPCTQEGRDFREYLPEAIATSCEKCTKAQKEIVRKAARYLMAHKKAEWEQIKRKYDEMKEHSEEFKKFMEES
;
A
#
# COMPACT_ATOMS: atom_id res chain seq x y z
N MET A 1 -32.83 34.48 49.04
CA MET A 1 -31.49 34.89 48.53
C MET A 1 -30.47 33.96 49.19
N ASN A 2 -29.82 33.03 48.52
CA ASN A 2 -29.27 33.09 47.18
C ASN A 2 -29.54 31.80 46.40
N CYS A 3 -30.22 32.00 45.28
CA CYS A 3 -30.39 31.02 44.22
C CYS A 3 -29.10 30.90 43.41
N ILE A 4 -28.94 29.75 42.75
CA ILE A 4 -28.08 29.53 41.57
C ILE A 4 -26.59 29.59 41.93
N SER A 5 -25.89 28.46 42.00
CA SER A 5 -25.37 27.90 40.76
C SER A 5 -25.21 26.40 40.89
N VAL A 6 -26.24 25.75 40.36
CA VAL A 6 -26.29 24.34 39.99
C VAL A 6 -25.08 24.00 39.12
N ALA A 7 -24.42 22.90 39.50
CA ALA A 7 -23.71 21.97 38.63
C ALA A 7 -22.79 22.57 37.56
N PHE A 8 -21.52 22.72 37.90
CA PHE A 8 -20.42 22.66 36.92
C PHE A 8 -19.50 21.48 37.28
N ILE A 9 -20.10 20.29 37.39
CA ILE A 9 -19.33 19.04 37.25
C ILE A 9 -19.12 18.86 35.74
N LEU A 10 -18.09 19.53 35.21
CA LEU A 10 -17.53 19.24 33.88
C LEU A 10 -16.89 17.84 33.95
N VAL A 11 -17.72 16.81 33.85
CA VAL A 11 -17.26 15.47 33.46
C VAL A 11 -16.86 15.57 32.00
N THR A 12 -15.60 15.89 31.74
CA THR A 12 -14.99 15.73 30.43
C THR A 12 -14.90 14.24 30.15
N LEU A 13 -15.94 13.71 29.50
CA LEU A 13 -15.92 12.38 28.91
C LEU A 13 -14.85 12.40 27.80
N ALA A 14 -13.63 12.00 28.14
CA ALA A 14 -12.58 11.77 27.16
C ALA A 14 -13.00 10.56 26.33
N ILE A 15 -13.66 10.82 25.19
CA ILE A 15 -13.94 9.80 24.20
C ILE A 15 -12.59 9.38 23.62
N VAL A 16 -12.03 8.29 24.15
CA VAL A 16 -10.90 7.60 23.53
C VAL A 16 -11.45 6.99 22.24
N VAL A 17 -11.36 7.74 21.14
CA VAL A 17 -11.61 7.20 19.81
C VAL A 17 -10.48 6.22 19.52
N THR A 18 -10.72 4.93 19.75
CA THR A 18 -9.81 3.87 19.30
C THR A 18 -9.93 3.80 17.77
N SER A 19 -9.14 4.59 17.05
CA SER A 19 -9.00 4.46 15.61
C SER A 19 -8.31 3.13 15.32
N HIS A 20 -9.10 2.10 14.99
CA HIS A 20 -8.53 0.91 14.38
C HIS A 20 -7.93 1.33 13.02
N PRO A 21 -6.65 1.05 12.76
CA PRO A 21 -6.04 1.41 11.48
C PRO A 21 -6.82 0.75 10.35
N GLN A 22 -7.44 1.57 9.50
CA GLN A 22 -8.23 1.10 8.37
C GLN A 22 -7.29 0.46 7.35
N LYS A 23 -7.37 -0.87 7.21
CA LYS A 23 -6.61 -1.62 6.21
C LYS A 23 -7.27 -1.54 4.84
N TYR A 24 -6.50 -1.71 3.78
CA TYR A 24 -7.05 -1.95 2.45
C TYR A 24 -7.88 -3.24 2.44
N SER A 25 -8.83 -3.30 1.50
CA SER A 25 -9.69 -4.48 1.34
C SER A 25 -8.85 -5.74 1.14
N SER A 26 -9.14 -6.79 1.91
CA SER A 26 -8.47 -8.10 1.81
C SER A 26 -8.97 -8.96 0.66
N LYS A 27 -9.85 -8.42 -0.21
CA LYS A 27 -10.43 -9.13 -1.36
C LYS A 27 -9.39 -9.79 -2.27
N TYR A 28 -8.18 -9.23 -2.31
CA TYR A 28 -7.11 -9.62 -3.21
C TYR A 28 -5.91 -10.27 -2.48
N ASP A 29 -6.05 -10.64 -1.21
CA ASP A 29 -4.96 -11.23 -0.43
C ASP A 29 -4.56 -12.65 -0.91
N HIS A 30 -5.37 -13.27 -1.77
CA HIS A 30 -5.18 -14.63 -2.29
C HIS A 30 -4.68 -14.68 -3.74
N ILE A 31 -4.18 -13.57 -4.29
CA ILE A 31 -3.60 -13.56 -5.64
C ILE A 31 -2.38 -14.49 -5.67
N ASP A 32 -2.34 -15.36 -6.69
CA ASP A 32 -1.13 -16.11 -7.02
C ASP A 32 -0.13 -15.22 -7.76
N ILE A 33 0.69 -14.51 -6.99
CA ILE A 33 1.73 -13.65 -7.52
C ILE A 33 2.79 -14.45 -8.31
N ASP A 34 3.05 -15.72 -8.01
CA ASP A 34 4.02 -16.52 -8.75
C ASP A 34 3.57 -16.78 -10.18
N SER A 35 2.28 -17.08 -10.37
CA SER A 35 1.72 -17.28 -11.71
C SER A 35 1.81 -16.00 -12.55
N ILE A 36 1.70 -14.82 -11.93
CA ILE A 36 1.85 -13.54 -12.62
C ILE A 36 3.32 -13.32 -13.01
N LEU A 37 4.25 -13.46 -12.06
CA LEU A 37 5.67 -13.17 -12.29
C LEU A 37 6.33 -14.11 -13.31
N LYS A 38 5.92 -15.38 -13.34
CA LYS A 38 6.43 -16.39 -14.29
C LYS A 38 5.86 -16.25 -15.71
N ASN A 39 4.80 -15.47 -15.89
CA ASN A 39 4.18 -15.26 -17.20
C ASN A 39 4.46 -13.85 -17.70
N ASP A 40 5.47 -13.71 -18.55
CA ASP A 40 5.92 -12.42 -19.08
C ASP A 40 4.80 -11.60 -19.73
N ARG A 41 3.85 -12.25 -20.43
CA ARG A 41 2.71 -11.54 -21.05
C ARG A 41 1.79 -10.95 -19.99
N VAL A 42 1.48 -11.72 -18.94
CA VAL A 42 0.60 -11.29 -17.85
C VAL A 42 1.30 -10.23 -17.01
N LEU A 43 2.56 -10.44 -16.65
CA LEU A 43 3.39 -9.46 -15.95
C LEU A 43 3.44 -8.14 -16.71
N GLN A 44 3.72 -8.17 -18.01
CA GLN A 44 3.77 -6.96 -18.82
C GLN A 44 2.43 -6.22 -18.85
N SER A 45 1.31 -6.95 -18.87
CA SER A 45 -0.02 -6.33 -18.76
C SER A 45 -0.20 -5.58 -17.43
N HIS A 46 0.27 -6.15 -16.32
CA HIS A 46 0.20 -5.50 -15.00
C HIS A 46 1.15 -4.30 -14.91
N VAL A 47 2.37 -4.42 -15.43
CA VAL A 47 3.32 -3.29 -15.51
C VAL A 47 2.73 -2.16 -16.36
N ASN A 48 2.15 -2.46 -17.52
CA ASN A 48 1.49 -1.46 -18.35
C ASN A 48 0.30 -0.81 -17.65
N CYS A 49 -0.48 -1.59 -16.89
CA CYS A 49 -1.56 -1.05 -16.07
C CYS A 49 -1.03 -0.03 -15.04
N ILE A 50 -0.03 -0.41 -14.26
CA ILE A 50 0.64 0.43 -13.25
C ILE A 50 1.21 1.70 -13.91
N LEU A 51 1.80 1.57 -15.09
CA LEU A 51 2.39 2.68 -15.84
C LEU A 51 1.37 3.52 -16.64
N GLU A 52 0.08 3.16 -16.61
CA GLU A 52 -0.99 3.79 -17.42
C GLU A 52 -0.76 3.71 -18.93
N LYS A 53 -0.12 2.64 -19.40
CA LYS A 53 0.20 2.36 -20.81
C LYS A 53 -0.71 1.31 -21.45
N GLY A 54 -1.74 0.84 -20.75
CA GLY A 54 -2.60 -0.22 -21.23
C GLY A 54 -3.81 -0.50 -20.33
N PRO A 55 -4.62 -1.51 -20.70
CA PRO A 55 -5.79 -1.90 -19.92
C PRO A 55 -5.39 -2.44 -18.54
N CYS A 56 -6.26 -2.22 -17.57
CA CYS A 56 -6.15 -2.76 -16.21
C CYS A 56 -7.29 -3.72 -15.93
N THR A 57 -7.03 -4.76 -15.13
CA THR A 57 -8.07 -5.48 -14.40
C THR A 57 -8.67 -4.57 -13.32
N GLN A 58 -9.79 -4.96 -12.71
CA GLN A 58 -10.33 -4.18 -11.58
C GLN A 58 -9.33 -4.16 -10.42
N GLU A 59 -8.77 -5.30 -10.07
CA GLU A 59 -7.71 -5.44 -9.07
C GLU A 59 -6.50 -4.55 -9.37
N GLY A 60 -6.00 -4.56 -10.61
CA GLY A 60 -4.87 -3.73 -11.00
C GLY A 60 -5.17 -2.24 -10.91
N ARG A 61 -6.42 -1.81 -11.15
CA ARG A 61 -6.85 -0.42 -10.91
C ARG A 61 -6.83 -0.09 -9.42
N ASP A 62 -7.45 -0.93 -8.61
CA ASP A 62 -7.53 -0.72 -7.16
C ASP A 62 -6.11 -0.61 -6.58
N PHE A 63 -5.21 -1.53 -6.94
CA PHE A 63 -3.80 -1.49 -6.53
C PHE A 63 -3.09 -0.22 -6.99
N ARG A 64 -3.26 0.17 -8.26
CA ARG A 64 -2.64 1.38 -8.82
C ARG A 64 -3.09 2.65 -8.13
N GLU A 65 -4.35 2.73 -7.72
CA GLU A 65 -4.89 3.88 -6.97
C GLU A 65 -4.31 3.97 -5.55
N TYR A 66 -4.03 2.84 -4.92
CA TYR A 66 -3.43 2.80 -3.58
C TYR A 66 -1.91 3.02 -3.57
N LEU A 67 -1.23 2.73 -4.69
CA LEU A 67 0.24 2.79 -4.79
C LEU A 67 0.88 4.08 -4.24
N PRO A 68 0.42 5.30 -4.60
CA PRO A 68 1.03 6.53 -4.10
C PRO A 68 1.00 6.62 -2.57
N GLU A 69 -0.17 6.33 -1.97
CA GLU A 69 -0.30 6.37 -0.51
C GLU A 69 0.51 5.26 0.15
N ALA A 70 0.46 4.04 -0.39
CA ALA A 70 1.23 2.92 0.12
C ALA A 70 2.75 3.17 0.05
N ILE A 71 3.24 3.90 -0.95
CA ILE A 71 4.66 4.30 -1.02
C ILE A 71 4.96 5.35 0.05
N ALA A 72 4.14 6.40 0.14
CA ALA A 72 4.33 7.50 1.09
C ALA A 72 4.27 7.04 2.56
N THR A 73 3.41 6.07 2.88
CA THR A 73 3.20 5.56 4.24
C THR A 73 3.91 4.24 4.53
N SER A 74 4.76 3.75 3.62
CA SER A 74 5.41 2.43 3.74
C SER A 74 4.41 1.29 3.96
N CYS A 75 3.30 1.32 3.22
CA CYS A 75 2.25 0.30 3.18
C CYS A 75 1.57 0.13 4.55
N GLU A 76 1.35 1.22 5.29
CA GLU A 76 0.76 1.19 6.64
C GLU A 76 -0.61 0.49 6.65
N LYS A 77 -1.42 0.74 5.62
CA LYS A 77 -2.76 0.15 5.46
C LYS A 77 -2.77 -1.21 4.76
N CYS A 78 -1.62 -1.70 4.32
CA CYS A 78 -1.56 -3.00 3.66
C CYS A 78 -1.78 -4.14 4.65
N THR A 79 -2.44 -5.20 4.19
CA THR A 79 -2.49 -6.48 4.91
C THR A 79 -1.13 -7.17 4.86
N LYS A 80 -0.91 -8.18 5.69
CA LYS A 80 0.34 -8.96 5.66
C LYS A 80 0.55 -9.61 4.29
N ALA A 81 -0.51 -10.18 3.71
CA ALA A 81 -0.47 -10.80 2.39
C ALA A 81 -0.11 -9.79 1.29
N GLN A 82 -0.69 -8.58 1.32
CA GLN A 82 -0.38 -7.52 0.36
C GLN A 82 1.08 -7.09 0.44
N LYS A 83 1.63 -6.93 1.66
CA LYS A 83 3.05 -6.60 1.84
C LYS A 83 3.95 -7.68 1.23
N GLU A 84 3.65 -8.96 1.46
CA GLU A 84 4.39 -10.08 0.87
C GLU A 84 4.33 -10.09 -0.67
N ILE A 85 3.13 -9.87 -1.23
CA ILE A 85 2.94 -9.78 -2.69
C ILE A 85 3.80 -8.64 -3.27
N VAL A 86 3.76 -7.45 -2.65
CA VAL A 86 4.54 -6.28 -3.11
C VAL A 86 6.04 -6.53 -3.01
N ARG A 87 6.53 -7.08 -1.89
CA ARG A 87 7.95 -7.43 -1.71
C ARG A 87 8.42 -8.40 -2.77
N LYS A 88 7.64 -9.46 -2.99
CA LYS A 88 7.99 -10.49 -3.98
C LYS A 88 8.02 -9.93 -5.39
N ALA A 89 7.03 -9.12 -5.75
CA ALA A 89 7.01 -8.43 -7.04
C ALA A 89 8.20 -7.48 -7.19
N ALA A 90 8.50 -6.66 -6.19
CA ALA A 90 9.63 -5.73 -6.21
C ALA A 90 10.97 -6.47 -6.35
N ARG A 91 11.22 -7.53 -5.55
CA ARG A 91 12.44 -8.36 -5.67
C ARG A 91 12.58 -8.95 -7.08
N TYR A 92 11.49 -9.47 -7.64
CA TYR A 92 11.50 -10.03 -8.99
C TYR A 92 11.81 -8.97 -10.06
N LEU A 93 11.15 -7.81 -9.98
CA LEU A 93 11.37 -6.73 -10.95
C LEU A 93 12.79 -6.18 -10.87
N MET A 94 13.33 -5.95 -9.67
CA MET A 94 14.71 -5.50 -9.46
C MET A 94 15.74 -6.50 -10.01
N ALA A 95 15.48 -7.80 -9.89
CA ALA A 95 16.40 -8.84 -10.35
C ALA A 95 16.29 -9.12 -11.85
N HIS A 96 15.07 -9.20 -12.39
CA HIS A 96 14.81 -9.76 -13.72
C HIS A 96 14.21 -8.76 -14.73
N LYS A 97 13.61 -7.66 -14.27
CA LYS A 97 12.87 -6.69 -15.10
C LYS A 97 13.27 -5.26 -14.74
N LYS A 98 14.58 -4.99 -14.79
CA LYS A 98 15.18 -3.71 -14.35
C LYS A 98 14.58 -2.52 -15.10
N ALA A 99 14.35 -2.63 -16.39
CA ALA A 99 13.80 -1.53 -17.19
C ALA A 99 12.39 -1.13 -16.73
N GLU A 100 11.57 -2.12 -16.37
CA GLU A 100 10.22 -1.96 -15.84
C GLU A 100 10.26 -1.37 -14.43
N TRP A 101 11.14 -1.88 -13.55
CA TRP A 101 11.38 -1.32 -12.22
C TRP A 101 11.72 0.17 -12.27
N GLU A 102 12.66 0.53 -13.15
CA GLU A 102 13.07 1.92 -13.36
C GLU A 102 11.93 2.82 -13.85
N GLN A 103 11.05 2.30 -14.71
CA GLN A 103 9.87 3.05 -15.17
C GLN A 103 8.86 3.27 -14.05
N ILE A 104 8.65 2.27 -13.20
CA ILE A 104 7.73 2.36 -12.06
C ILE A 104 8.26 3.39 -11.07
N LYS A 105 9.54 3.34 -10.71
CA LYS A 105 10.19 4.36 -9.86
C LYS A 105 9.98 5.77 -10.38
N ARG A 106 10.25 5.99 -11.66
CA ARG A 106 10.06 7.32 -12.28
C ARG A 106 8.61 7.79 -12.25
N LYS A 107 7.64 6.88 -12.35
CA LYS A 107 6.22 7.25 -12.28
C LYS A 107 5.81 7.64 -10.86
N TYR A 108 6.33 6.93 -9.88
CA TYR A 108 6.02 7.15 -8.46
C TYR A 108 7.27 7.69 -7.76
N ASP A 109 7.76 8.87 -8.16
CA ASP A 109 9.01 9.51 -7.72
C ASP A 109 9.26 9.50 -6.18
N GLU A 110 8.20 9.31 -5.39
CA GLU A 110 8.24 9.08 -3.94
C GLU A 110 8.83 7.72 -3.53
N MET A 111 9.02 6.79 -4.47
CA MET A 111 9.59 5.46 -4.22
C MET A 111 11.09 5.58 -4.01
N LYS A 112 11.48 5.98 -2.79
CA LYS A 112 12.87 6.14 -2.36
C LYS A 112 13.51 4.76 -2.13
N GLU A 113 13.87 4.05 -3.18
CA GLU A 113 14.42 2.68 -3.08
C GLU A 113 15.68 2.56 -2.19
N HIS A 114 16.41 3.66 -1.98
CA HIS A 114 17.59 3.71 -1.13
C HIS A 114 17.30 4.16 0.31
N SER A 115 16.06 4.54 0.60
CA SER A 115 15.63 4.94 1.95
C SER A 115 15.68 3.77 2.92
N GLU A 116 15.92 4.08 4.20
CA GLU A 116 15.90 3.08 5.25
C GLU A 116 14.49 2.48 5.42
N GLU A 117 13.45 3.25 5.16
CA GLU A 117 12.06 2.80 5.16
C GLU A 117 11.81 1.73 4.08
N PHE A 118 12.29 1.95 2.86
CA PHE A 118 12.18 0.96 1.80
C PHE A 118 12.99 -0.30 2.11
N LYS A 119 14.23 -0.15 2.60
CA LYS A 119 15.05 -1.30 3.02
C LYS A 119 14.34 -2.11 4.11
N LYS A 120 13.87 -1.44 5.15
CA LYS A 120 13.11 -2.08 6.24
C LYS A 120 11.85 -2.75 5.73
N PHE A 121 11.10 -2.11 4.83
CA PHE A 121 9.94 -2.71 4.20
C PHE A 121 10.32 -3.99 3.44
N MET A 122 11.45 -4.01 2.74
CA MET A 122 11.93 -5.16 1.97
C MET A 122 12.55 -6.28 2.81
N GLU A 123 13.02 -5.98 4.02
CA GLU A 123 13.65 -6.94 4.95
C GLU A 123 12.64 -7.54 5.96
N GLU A 124 11.53 -6.86 6.22
CA GLU A 124 10.47 -7.33 7.12
C GLU A 124 9.86 -8.65 6.58
N SER A 125 9.89 -9.69 7.42
CA SER A 125 9.45 -11.07 7.14
C SER A 125 8.05 -11.36 7.67
#